data_AF-A0A915NUU5-F1
#
_entry.id   AF-A0A915NUU5-F1
#
_cell.length_a   1.000
_cell.length_b   1.000
_cell.length_c   1.000
_cell.angle_alpha   90.00
_cell.angle_beta   90.00
_cell.angle_gamma   90.00
#
_symmetry.space_group_name_H-M   'P 1'
#
loop_
_entity.id
_entity.type
_entity.pdbx_description
1 polymer ?
#
loop_
_entity_poly.entity_id
_entity_poly.type
_entity_poly.pdbx_seq_one_letter_code
_entity_poly.pdbx_strand_id
1 'polypeptide(L)'
;RLPFTAPQLSPAQINGGGAVGGKKGGTPIKNKMMASFQLSNYTFASLFFWMDQYRKFDYEISQSTIKDPEVAGYLRTECGAKEICAGTLFPALSQNFPNGVVAIRSRTINFPSVLFERGKAVVLVESKIDAFVNHSSQQQNRRFLSANMYAKLNLQNATFLDYLFRAELAIDTFEISNVVSMVDGIDAGSIEFLVNALNELIIAEDMKRKLQDGIKMPVLLDFEQIGPGLIRFEDGMLLLGADFCFEENCIKQEKSLLMLAESQQSLDMDANYYDIST
;
A
#
# COMPACT_ATOMS: atom_id res chain seq x y z
N ARG A 1 -36.18 14.14 15.92
CA ARG A 1 -36.71 12.79 16.22
C ARG A 1 -37.75 12.46 15.16
N LEU A 2 -37.36 11.68 14.14
CA LEU A 2 -38.24 11.02 13.18
C LEU A 2 -37.78 9.56 13.10
N PRO A 3 -38.69 8.58 12.96
CA PRO A 3 -38.39 7.18 13.24
C PRO A 3 -37.84 6.46 12.01
N PHE A 4 -36.75 5.70 12.23
CA PHE A 4 -36.29 4.67 11.30
C PHE A 4 -37.27 3.49 11.32
N THR A 5 -37.84 3.18 10.16
CA THR A 5 -38.48 1.88 9.90
C THR A 5 -37.59 1.14 8.92
N ALA A 6 -37.01 0.02 9.38
CA ALA A 6 -36.23 -0.88 8.54
C ALA A 6 -37.17 -1.68 7.61
N PRO A 7 -36.83 -1.88 6.34
CA PRO A 7 -37.58 -2.82 5.50
C PRO A 7 -37.24 -4.26 5.92
N GLN A 8 -38.26 -5.06 6.21
CA GLN A 8 -38.12 -6.51 6.28
C GLN A 8 -37.94 -7.07 4.88
N LEU A 9 -36.83 -7.77 4.63
CA LEU A 9 -36.62 -8.59 3.44
C LEU A 9 -36.91 -10.06 3.78
N SER A 10 -37.85 -10.66 3.05
CA SER A 10 -38.19 -12.08 3.12
C SER A 10 -37.12 -12.96 2.45
N PRO A 11 -36.91 -14.21 2.89
CA PRO A 11 -35.85 -15.07 2.39
C PRO A 11 -36.29 -15.82 1.12
N ALA A 12 -35.73 -15.46 -0.03
CA ALA A 12 -35.77 -16.30 -1.21
C ALA A 12 -34.55 -16.07 -2.12
N GLN A 13 -33.69 -17.09 -2.13
CA GLN A 13 -32.76 -17.47 -3.21
C GLN A 13 -31.69 -16.47 -3.64
N ILE A 14 -30.57 -16.47 -2.91
CA ILE A 14 -29.25 -16.12 -3.47
C ILE A 14 -28.43 -17.41 -3.53
N ASN A 15 -28.57 -18.14 -4.64
CA ASN A 15 -27.57 -19.11 -5.08
C ASN A 15 -26.42 -18.33 -5.72
N GLY A 16 -25.31 -18.25 -5.00
CA GLY A 16 -24.11 -17.54 -5.45
C GLY A 16 -23.15 -17.19 -4.31
N GLY A 17 -23.00 -18.11 -3.34
CA GLY A 17 -22.07 -17.94 -2.22
C GLY A 17 -20.63 -18.13 -2.68
N GLY A 18 -19.92 -17.03 -2.91
CA GLY A 18 -18.46 -17.01 -2.91
C GLY A 18 -17.97 -17.26 -1.48
N ALA A 19 -17.82 -18.54 -1.13
CA ALA A 19 -17.35 -18.97 0.18
C ALA A 19 -15.84 -18.72 0.31
N VAL A 20 -15.45 -17.57 0.88
CA VAL A 20 -14.12 -17.39 1.45
C VAL A 20 -14.15 -17.97 2.88
N GLY A 21 -14.02 -19.30 2.97
CA GLY A 21 -13.92 -19.99 4.24
C GLY A 21 -12.59 -19.67 4.93
N GLY A 22 -12.64 -19.17 6.17
CA GLY A 22 -11.47 -19.03 7.02
C GLY A 22 -10.83 -20.41 7.25
N LYS A 23 -9.57 -20.60 6.81
CA LYS A 23 -8.81 -21.81 7.13
C LYS A 23 -8.55 -21.84 8.64
N LYS A 24 -8.97 -22.92 9.30
CA LYS A 24 -8.55 -23.25 10.68
C LYS A 24 -7.08 -23.73 10.65
N GLY A 25 -6.14 -22.80 10.69
CA GLY A 25 -4.71 -23.08 10.84
C GLY A 25 -4.27 -22.98 12.29
N GLY A 26 -4.55 -24.00 13.10
CA GLY A 26 -4.12 -24.06 14.50
C GLY A 26 -2.83 -24.85 14.66
N THR A 27 -1.69 -24.31 14.23
CA THR A 27 -0.39 -24.82 14.67
C THR A 27 -0.08 -24.16 16.02
N PRO A 28 0.26 -24.90 17.10
CA PRO A 28 0.60 -24.28 18.37
C PRO A 28 1.87 -23.47 18.20
N ILE A 29 1.72 -22.15 18.15
CA ILE A 29 2.84 -21.22 18.10
C ILE A 29 3.52 -21.30 19.48
N LYS A 30 4.72 -21.87 19.55
CA LYS A 30 5.63 -21.65 20.69
C LYS A 30 6.00 -20.16 20.68
N ASN A 31 5.14 -19.32 21.25
CA ASN A 31 5.38 -17.89 21.32
C ASN A 31 6.15 -17.59 22.60
N LYS A 32 7.34 -17.01 22.44
CA LYS A 32 8.15 -16.48 23.54
C LYS A 32 7.54 -15.21 24.16
N MET A 33 6.60 -14.58 23.46
CA MET A 33 6.01 -13.29 23.84
C MET A 33 4.73 -13.46 24.70
N MET A 34 4.45 -12.51 25.59
CA MET A 34 3.32 -12.53 26.51
C MET A 34 1.94 -12.41 25.83
N ALA A 35 1.84 -11.61 24.77
CA ALA A 35 0.63 -11.43 23.98
C ALA A 35 0.88 -11.75 22.50
N SER A 36 -0.14 -12.28 21.82
CA SER A 36 -0.08 -12.51 20.38
C SER A 36 -1.38 -12.15 19.67
N PHE A 37 -1.29 -11.33 18.64
CA PHE A 37 -2.37 -11.00 17.73
C PHE A 37 -2.21 -11.85 16.46
N GLN A 38 -3.30 -12.50 16.06
CA GLN A 38 -3.36 -13.30 14.84
C GLN A 38 -4.35 -12.65 13.88
N LEU A 39 -3.83 -12.15 12.76
CA LEU A 39 -4.59 -11.45 11.76
C LEU A 39 -4.63 -12.29 10.49
N SER A 40 -5.80 -12.82 10.17
CA SER A 40 -5.96 -13.68 8.99
C SER A 40 -6.03 -12.86 7.69
N ASN A 41 -5.86 -13.54 6.55
CA ASN A 41 -6.21 -12.96 5.23
C ASN A 41 -7.62 -12.36 5.23
N TYR A 42 -8.58 -12.99 5.92
CA TYR A 42 -9.97 -12.51 6.00
C TYR A 42 -10.08 -11.15 6.70
N THR A 43 -9.28 -10.91 7.74
CA THR A 43 -9.27 -9.63 8.47
C THR A 43 -8.85 -8.49 7.54
N PHE A 44 -7.77 -8.68 6.78
CA PHE A 44 -7.28 -7.67 5.83
C PHE A 44 -8.18 -7.54 4.61
N ALA A 45 -8.71 -8.64 4.07
CA ALA A 45 -9.66 -8.61 2.97
C ALA A 45 -10.93 -7.82 3.34
N SER A 46 -11.42 -7.99 4.57
CA SER A 46 -12.57 -7.22 5.07
C SER A 46 -12.25 -5.73 5.22
N LEU A 47 -11.07 -5.39 5.72
CA LEU A 47 -10.61 -4.00 5.80
C LEU A 47 -10.53 -3.37 4.40
N PHE A 48 -9.93 -4.07 3.45
CA PHE A 48 -9.76 -3.57 2.07
C PHE A 48 -11.09 -3.46 1.34
N PHE A 49 -12.03 -4.37 1.57
CA PHE A 49 -13.39 -4.23 1.09
C PHE A 49 -14.01 -2.90 1.55
N TRP A 50 -13.94 -2.57 2.85
CA TRP A 50 -14.49 -1.31 3.33
C TRP A 50 -13.74 -0.08 2.80
N MET A 51 -12.42 -0.12 2.78
CA MET A 51 -11.60 0.98 2.21
C MET A 51 -11.94 1.24 0.75
N ASP A 52 -12.18 0.19 -0.02
CA ASP A 52 -12.63 0.25 -1.41
C ASP A 52 -14.03 0.90 -1.54
N GLN A 53 -14.99 0.48 -0.71
CA GLN A 53 -16.32 1.11 -0.67
C GLN A 53 -16.25 2.62 -0.38
N TYR A 54 -15.29 3.05 0.45
CA TYR A 54 -15.02 4.46 0.75
C TYR A 54 -14.07 5.14 -0.26
N ARG A 55 -13.76 4.50 -1.39
CA ARG A 55 -12.89 5.01 -2.46
C ARG A 55 -11.50 5.43 -1.98
N LYS A 56 -10.96 4.75 -0.97
CA LYS A 56 -9.60 5.02 -0.46
C LYS A 56 -8.49 4.52 -1.39
N PHE A 57 -8.84 3.67 -2.36
CA PHE A 57 -7.93 3.19 -3.41
C PHE A 57 -8.05 3.95 -4.74
N ASP A 58 -9.02 4.87 -4.87
CA ASP A 58 -9.07 5.77 -6.03
C ASP A 58 -7.86 6.71 -5.98
N TYR A 59 -7.19 6.87 -7.12
CA TYR A 59 -6.02 7.73 -7.25
C TYR A 59 -6.20 8.67 -8.45
N GLU A 60 -5.87 9.94 -8.27
CA GLU A 60 -5.95 10.96 -9.31
C GLU A 60 -4.63 11.72 -9.37
N ILE A 61 -4.02 11.73 -10.56
CA ILE A 61 -2.87 12.56 -10.90
C ILE A 61 -3.40 13.67 -11.81
N SER A 62 -3.49 14.88 -11.30
CA SER A 62 -3.81 16.07 -12.09
C SER A 62 -3.05 17.28 -11.57
N GLN A 63 -3.09 18.38 -12.32
CA GLN A 63 -2.40 19.61 -11.98
C GLN A 63 -2.81 20.17 -10.60
N SER A 64 -4.01 19.87 -10.10
CA SER A 64 -4.45 20.30 -8.77
C SER A 64 -4.01 19.37 -7.63
N THR A 65 -3.62 18.13 -7.94
CA THR A 65 -3.24 17.10 -6.95
C THR A 65 -1.74 17.05 -6.74
N ILE A 66 -0.96 17.40 -7.76
CA ILE A 66 0.48 17.51 -7.67
C ILE A 66 0.87 18.85 -7.04
N LYS A 67 1.63 18.79 -5.94
CA LYS A 67 2.18 19.98 -5.26
C LYS A 67 3.49 20.46 -5.87
N ASP A 68 4.20 19.57 -6.56
CA ASP A 68 5.49 19.85 -7.18
C ASP A 68 5.31 20.44 -8.60
N PRO A 69 5.74 21.69 -8.84
CA PRO A 69 5.61 22.33 -10.15
C PRO A 69 6.40 21.63 -11.26
N GLU A 70 7.50 20.94 -10.96
CA GLU A 70 8.25 20.16 -11.97
C GLU A 70 7.42 18.96 -12.44
N VAL A 71 6.79 18.27 -11.50
CA VAL A 71 5.94 17.12 -11.80
C VAL A 71 4.66 17.54 -12.55
N ALA A 72 4.11 18.71 -12.21
CA ALA A 72 2.96 19.27 -12.91
C ALA A 72 3.28 19.62 -14.38
N GLY A 73 4.55 19.91 -14.69
CA GLY A 73 5.03 20.15 -16.05
C GLY A 73 4.88 18.93 -16.96
N TYR A 74 5.09 17.71 -16.43
CA TYR A 74 4.97 16.47 -17.21
C TYR A 74 3.56 16.22 -17.74
N LEU A 75 2.52 16.75 -17.07
CA LEU A 75 1.13 16.56 -17.48
C LEU A 75 0.71 17.44 -18.67
N ARG A 76 1.53 18.39 -19.10
CA ARG A 76 1.16 19.29 -20.21
C ARG A 76 1.27 18.55 -21.54
N THR A 77 0.33 18.83 -22.45
CA THR A 77 0.41 18.27 -23.82
C THR A 77 1.38 19.05 -24.70
N GLU A 78 1.81 20.24 -24.28
CA GLU A 78 2.82 21.05 -24.97
C GLU A 78 3.81 21.62 -23.95
N CYS A 79 5.07 21.70 -24.35
CA CYS A 79 6.16 22.18 -23.52
C CYS A 79 7.22 22.87 -24.37
N GLY A 80 8.10 23.64 -23.71
CA GLY A 80 9.18 24.34 -24.39
C GLY A 80 10.22 23.39 -24.99
N ALA A 81 11.09 23.89 -25.87
CA ALA A 81 12.07 23.09 -26.62
C ALA A 81 13.11 22.30 -25.77
N LYS A 82 13.13 22.49 -24.45
CA LYS A 82 14.05 21.80 -23.50
C LYS A 82 13.31 21.12 -22.34
N GLU A 83 11.99 21.10 -22.37
CA GLU A 83 11.15 20.53 -21.32
C GLU A 83 10.60 19.17 -21.77
N ILE A 84 10.49 18.21 -20.84
CA ILE A 84 9.85 16.93 -21.10
C ILE A 84 8.41 17.03 -20.60
N CYS A 85 7.44 16.79 -21.49
CA CYS A 85 6.02 16.73 -21.15
C CYS A 85 5.35 15.56 -21.87
N ALA A 86 4.08 15.32 -21.55
CA ALA A 86 3.30 14.26 -22.18
C ALA A 86 3.28 14.36 -23.72
N GLY A 87 3.31 15.57 -24.28
CA GLY A 87 3.41 15.78 -25.73
C GLY A 87 4.77 15.42 -26.34
N THR A 88 5.86 15.52 -25.57
CA THR A 88 7.19 15.08 -26.04
C THR A 88 7.28 13.56 -26.05
N LEU A 89 6.64 12.90 -25.07
CA LEU A 89 6.58 11.45 -24.97
C LEU A 89 5.61 10.85 -26.01
N PHE A 90 4.48 11.53 -26.24
CA PHE A 90 3.48 11.15 -27.23
C PHE A 90 3.17 12.33 -28.16
N PRO A 91 3.89 12.48 -29.29
CA PRO A 91 3.72 13.59 -30.21
C PRO A 91 2.30 13.74 -30.77
N ALA A 92 1.56 12.65 -30.93
CA ALA A 92 0.16 12.72 -31.37
C ALA A 92 -0.76 13.37 -30.33
N LEU A 93 -0.38 13.39 -29.05
CA LEU A 93 -1.14 14.04 -27.98
C LEU A 93 -1.11 15.57 -28.11
N SER A 94 0.04 16.15 -28.46
CA SER A 94 0.18 17.60 -28.67
C SER A 94 -0.57 18.07 -29.91
N GLN A 95 -0.53 17.27 -30.98
CA GLN A 95 -1.23 17.56 -32.24
C GLN A 95 -2.76 17.53 -32.07
N ASN A 96 -3.28 16.53 -31.34
CA ASN A 96 -4.72 16.34 -31.16
C ASN A 96 -5.31 17.24 -30.06
N PHE A 97 -4.51 17.59 -29.07
CA PHE A 97 -4.94 18.39 -27.92
C PHE A 97 -3.91 19.48 -27.58
N PRO A 98 -3.76 20.51 -28.42
CA PRO A 98 -2.83 21.61 -28.16
C PRO A 98 -3.22 22.37 -26.89
N ASN A 99 -2.24 22.90 -26.15
CA ASN A 99 -2.43 23.62 -24.87
C ASN A 99 -3.32 22.89 -23.83
N GLY A 100 -3.31 21.57 -23.84
CA GLY A 100 -4.06 20.71 -22.92
C GLY A 100 -3.27 20.34 -21.66
N VAL A 101 -4.00 19.90 -20.65
CA VAL A 101 -3.43 19.32 -19.41
C VAL A 101 -4.03 17.95 -19.18
N VAL A 102 -3.15 16.95 -19.07
CA VAL A 102 -3.51 15.56 -18.81
C VAL A 102 -3.93 15.39 -17.35
N ALA A 103 -4.98 14.61 -17.12
CA ALA A 103 -5.36 14.10 -15.82
C ALA A 103 -5.53 12.58 -15.92
N ILE A 104 -4.89 11.84 -15.02
CA ILE A 104 -4.94 10.38 -14.95
C ILE A 104 -5.76 10.00 -13.73
N ARG A 105 -6.74 9.12 -13.93
CA ARG A 105 -7.59 8.61 -12.85
C ARG A 105 -7.50 7.09 -12.83
N SER A 106 -7.20 6.55 -11.67
CA SER A 106 -7.20 5.12 -11.40
C SER A 106 -8.31 4.80 -10.42
N ARG A 107 -9.09 3.78 -10.73
CA ARG A 107 -10.15 3.24 -9.86
C ARG A 107 -10.05 1.73 -9.81
N THR A 108 -10.17 1.15 -8.63
CA THR A 108 -10.22 -0.30 -8.44
C THR A 108 -11.38 -0.93 -9.23
N ILE A 109 -11.11 -2.05 -9.92
CA ILE A 109 -12.13 -2.87 -10.58
C ILE A 109 -12.82 -3.74 -9.52
N ASN A 110 -11.98 -4.34 -8.66
CA ASN A 110 -12.36 -5.14 -7.51
C ASN A 110 -11.59 -4.63 -6.29
N PHE A 111 -12.13 -4.88 -5.09
CA PHE A 111 -11.40 -4.55 -3.86
C PHE A 111 -10.06 -5.30 -3.82
N PRO A 112 -8.97 -4.67 -3.35
CA PRO A 112 -7.67 -5.33 -3.28
C PRO A 112 -7.69 -6.60 -2.43
N SER A 113 -6.92 -7.61 -2.84
CA SER A 113 -6.78 -8.86 -2.08
C SER A 113 -5.43 -8.94 -1.39
N VAL A 114 -5.38 -9.63 -0.24
CA VAL A 114 -4.16 -9.83 0.55
C VAL A 114 -3.85 -11.32 0.67
N LEU A 115 -2.59 -11.64 0.40
CA LEU A 115 -2.03 -12.98 0.50
C LEU A 115 -0.85 -12.93 1.47
N PHE A 116 -1.02 -13.54 2.65
CA PHE A 116 0.10 -13.87 3.51
C PHE A 116 0.68 -15.22 3.10
N GLU A 117 1.96 -15.21 2.75
CA GLU A 117 2.78 -16.39 2.52
C GLU A 117 3.92 -16.38 3.54
N ARG A 118 4.54 -17.53 3.79
CA ARG A 118 5.67 -17.59 4.71
C ARG A 118 6.75 -16.55 4.35
N GLY A 119 7.00 -15.61 5.27
CA GLY A 119 8.00 -14.56 5.14
C GLY A 119 7.61 -13.35 4.29
N LYS A 120 6.42 -13.29 3.69
CA LYS A 120 6.00 -12.13 2.87
C LYS A 120 4.49 -11.89 2.90
N ALA A 121 4.11 -10.62 2.74
CA ALA A 121 2.74 -10.22 2.51
C ALA A 121 2.62 -9.55 1.14
N VAL A 122 1.70 -10.05 0.33
CA VAL A 122 1.45 -9.57 -1.02
C VAL A 122 0.04 -8.99 -1.09
N VAL A 123 -0.08 -7.79 -1.65
CA VAL A 123 -1.36 -7.15 -1.96
C VAL A 123 -1.53 -7.12 -3.47
N LEU A 124 -2.65 -7.63 -3.97
CA LEU A 124 -2.99 -7.61 -5.39
C LEU A 124 -4.05 -6.54 -5.64
N VAL A 125 -3.76 -5.62 -6.55
CA VAL A 125 -4.64 -4.51 -6.92
C VAL A 125 -4.95 -4.60 -8.40
N GLU A 126 -6.24 -4.69 -8.72
CA GLU A 126 -6.76 -4.56 -10.08
C GLU A 126 -7.48 -3.22 -10.21
N SER A 127 -7.05 -2.38 -11.15
CA SER A 127 -7.65 -1.09 -11.39
C SER A 127 -7.87 -0.83 -12.87
N LYS A 128 -8.81 0.09 -13.13
CA LYS A 128 -9.03 0.71 -14.41
C LYS A 128 -8.38 2.09 -14.38
N ILE A 129 -7.57 2.37 -15.38
CA ILE A 129 -6.93 3.66 -15.61
C ILE A 129 -7.69 4.35 -16.76
N ASP A 130 -8.17 5.56 -16.52
CA ASP A 130 -8.69 6.44 -17.54
C ASP A 130 -7.83 7.72 -17.57
N ALA A 131 -7.34 8.13 -18.74
CA ALA A 131 -6.65 9.42 -18.91
C ALA A 131 -7.50 10.40 -19.71
N PHE A 132 -7.51 11.64 -19.24
CA PHE A 132 -8.30 12.74 -19.76
C PHE A 132 -7.39 13.89 -20.15
N VAL A 133 -7.77 14.65 -21.17
CA VAL A 133 -7.20 15.98 -21.40
C VAL A 133 -8.25 17.02 -21.03
N ASN A 134 -7.85 17.97 -20.19
CA ASN A 134 -8.60 19.17 -19.91
C ASN A 134 -8.08 20.31 -20.79
N HIS A 135 -8.99 20.99 -21.47
CA HIS A 135 -8.68 22.13 -22.32
C HIS A 135 -9.25 23.40 -21.71
N SER A 136 -8.39 24.37 -21.43
CA SER A 136 -8.75 25.62 -20.74
C SER A 136 -9.83 26.43 -21.49
N SER A 137 -9.96 26.25 -22.81
CA SER A 137 -10.95 26.99 -23.62
C SER A 137 -12.32 26.31 -23.76
N GLN A 138 -12.47 25.01 -23.44
CA GLN A 138 -13.70 24.26 -23.72
C GLN A 138 -14.37 23.58 -22.53
N GLN A 139 -13.83 23.67 -21.30
CA GLN A 139 -14.42 23.07 -20.07
C GLN A 139 -14.84 21.59 -20.21
N GLN A 140 -14.34 20.87 -21.21
CA GLN A 140 -14.67 19.47 -21.45
C GLN A 140 -13.45 18.62 -21.18
N ASN A 141 -13.55 17.75 -20.18
CA ASN A 141 -12.61 16.64 -19.99
C ASN A 141 -12.89 15.60 -21.07
N ARG A 142 -11.98 15.45 -22.03
CA ARG A 142 -12.07 14.39 -23.04
C ARG A 142 -11.19 13.23 -22.62
N ARG A 143 -11.79 12.05 -22.45
CA ARG A 143 -11.04 10.81 -22.25
C ARG A 143 -10.37 10.42 -23.55
N PHE A 144 -9.06 10.20 -23.52
CA PHE A 144 -8.30 9.74 -24.69
C PHE A 144 -7.67 8.36 -24.48
N LEU A 145 -7.60 7.87 -23.24
CA LEU A 145 -7.03 6.57 -22.90
C LEU A 145 -7.91 5.85 -21.87
N SER A 146 -8.08 4.54 -22.04
CA SER A 146 -8.61 3.62 -21.05
C SER A 146 -7.75 2.36 -21.06
N ALA A 147 -7.36 1.86 -19.88
CA ALA A 147 -6.59 0.63 -19.73
C ALA A 147 -6.93 -0.08 -18.42
N ASN A 148 -6.62 -1.37 -18.33
CA ASN A 148 -6.62 -2.12 -17.09
C ASN A 148 -5.19 -2.23 -16.57
N MET A 149 -5.04 -2.11 -15.26
CA MET A 149 -3.79 -2.22 -14.54
C MET A 149 -3.92 -3.32 -13.50
N TYR A 150 -2.91 -4.18 -13.46
CA TYR A 150 -2.70 -5.15 -12.40
C TYR A 150 -1.39 -4.80 -11.70
N ALA A 151 -1.45 -4.61 -10.38
CA ALA A 151 -0.28 -4.31 -9.58
C ALA A 151 -0.17 -5.30 -8.42
N LYS A 152 1.03 -5.86 -8.28
CA LYS A 152 1.42 -6.68 -7.13
C LYS A 152 2.29 -5.83 -6.23
N LEU A 153 1.87 -5.70 -4.97
CA LEU A 153 2.57 -4.91 -3.97
C LEU A 153 3.11 -5.83 -2.89
N ASN A 154 4.35 -5.63 -2.49
CA ASN A 154 4.96 -6.32 -1.38
C ASN A 154 5.01 -5.40 -0.17
N LEU A 155 4.74 -5.98 0.99
CA LEU A 155 4.90 -5.30 2.27
C LEU A 155 6.36 -5.40 2.74
N GLN A 156 7.00 -4.26 3.01
CA GLN A 156 8.40 -4.15 3.42
C GLN A 156 8.54 -3.34 4.71
N ASN A 157 9.71 -3.42 5.34
CA ASN A 157 10.08 -2.62 6.52
C ASN A 157 9.02 -2.62 7.63
N ALA A 158 8.43 -3.80 7.89
CA ALA A 158 7.40 -3.96 8.89
C ALA A 158 7.96 -3.75 10.31
N THR A 159 7.28 -2.92 11.10
CA THR A 159 7.61 -2.64 12.51
C THR A 159 6.37 -2.75 13.37
N PHE A 160 6.54 -3.18 14.62
CA PHE A 160 5.45 -3.34 15.56
C PHE A 160 5.90 -2.84 16.94
N LEU A 161 5.49 -1.63 17.27
CA LEU A 161 5.88 -0.94 18.50
C LEU A 161 4.67 -0.15 19.00
N ASP A 162 4.52 -0.04 20.32
CA ASP A 162 3.39 0.64 20.97
C ASP A 162 2.01 0.15 20.47
N TYR A 163 1.92 -1.16 20.22
CA TYR A 163 0.77 -1.82 19.61
C TYR A 163 0.33 -1.22 18.27
N LEU A 164 1.26 -0.56 17.57
CA LEU A 164 1.06 0.03 16.26
C LEU A 164 1.90 -0.75 15.25
N PHE A 165 1.22 -1.41 14.32
CA PHE A 165 1.86 -2.08 13.20
C PHE A 165 2.06 -1.10 12.05
N ARG A 166 3.30 -0.84 11.66
CA ARG A 166 3.64 -0.01 10.50
C ARG A 166 4.36 -0.84 9.46
N ALA A 167 4.18 -0.48 8.20
CA ALA A 167 4.86 -1.12 7.09
C ALA A 167 4.88 -0.19 5.88
N GLU A 168 5.70 -0.54 4.89
CA GLU A 168 5.79 0.17 3.62
C GLU A 168 5.25 -0.73 2.50
N LEU A 169 4.45 -0.16 1.60
CA LEU A 169 4.07 -0.83 0.36
C LEU A 169 5.08 -0.49 -0.72
N ALA A 170 5.62 -1.52 -1.37
CA ALA A 170 6.47 -1.41 -2.53
C ALA A 170 5.81 -2.13 -3.71
N ILE A 171 5.80 -1.51 -4.89
CA ILE A 171 5.36 -2.16 -6.13
C ILE A 171 6.42 -3.21 -6.51
N ASP A 172 5.98 -4.46 -6.65
CA ASP A 172 6.80 -5.61 -7.09
C ASP A 172 6.70 -5.78 -8.60
N THR A 173 5.48 -5.96 -9.10
CA THR A 173 5.19 -6.12 -10.52
C THR A 173 3.99 -5.29 -10.90
N PHE A 174 3.97 -4.89 -12.17
CA PHE A 174 2.92 -4.07 -12.74
C PHE A 174 2.68 -4.50 -14.19
N GLU A 175 1.43 -4.70 -14.56
CA GLU A 175 1.03 -5.14 -15.89
C GLU A 175 -0.13 -4.29 -16.40
N ILE A 176 -0.07 -3.90 -17.68
CA ILE A 176 -1.13 -3.16 -18.37
C ILE A 176 -1.77 -4.05 -19.41
N SER A 177 -3.09 -4.06 -19.45
CA SER A 177 -3.88 -4.79 -20.43
C SER A 177 -5.07 -3.96 -20.93
N ASN A 178 -5.71 -4.43 -22.00
CA ASN A 178 -6.94 -3.84 -22.55
C ASN A 178 -6.83 -2.32 -22.83
N VAL A 179 -5.71 -1.92 -23.43
CA VAL A 179 -5.45 -0.53 -23.79
C VAL A 179 -6.33 -0.10 -24.96
N VAL A 180 -7.09 0.96 -24.77
CA VAL A 180 -7.86 1.64 -25.81
C VAL A 180 -7.46 3.11 -25.80
N SER A 181 -6.80 3.55 -26.87
CA SER A 181 -6.34 4.93 -27.04
C SER A 181 -6.95 5.58 -28.28
N MET A 182 -7.26 6.86 -28.19
CA MET A 182 -7.60 7.73 -29.32
C MET A 182 -6.38 8.46 -29.90
N VAL A 183 -5.21 8.25 -29.30
CA VAL A 183 -3.94 8.88 -29.66
C VAL A 183 -3.00 7.80 -30.15
N ASP A 184 -2.50 7.97 -31.38
CA ASP A 184 -1.55 7.04 -31.99
C ASP A 184 -0.24 6.97 -31.21
N GLY A 185 0.34 5.78 -31.13
CA GLY A 185 1.59 5.52 -30.41
C GLY A 185 1.43 5.29 -28.91
N ILE A 186 0.20 5.30 -28.37
CA ILE A 186 -0.08 4.86 -27.00
C ILE A 186 -0.60 3.43 -27.02
N ASP A 187 0.30 2.49 -26.74
CA ASP A 187 0.02 1.06 -26.54
C ASP A 187 0.48 0.59 -25.15
N ALA A 188 0.20 -0.68 -24.81
CA ALA A 188 0.54 -1.26 -23.51
C ALA A 188 2.02 -1.13 -23.15
N GLY A 189 2.93 -1.39 -24.08
CA GLY A 189 4.37 -1.31 -23.84
C GLY A 189 4.84 0.12 -23.62
N SER A 190 4.28 1.08 -24.37
CA SER A 190 4.58 2.50 -24.17
C SER A 190 4.16 3.01 -22.78
N ILE A 191 3.02 2.56 -22.27
CA ILE A 191 2.54 2.96 -20.94
C ILE A 191 3.34 2.24 -19.85
N GLU A 192 3.68 0.96 -20.04
CA GLU A 192 4.52 0.21 -19.10
C GLU A 192 5.90 0.86 -18.94
N PHE A 193 6.52 1.29 -20.03
CA PHE A 193 7.77 2.06 -20.00
C PHE A 193 7.63 3.33 -19.15
N LEU A 194 6.56 4.10 -19.34
CA LEU A 194 6.32 5.31 -18.57
C LEU A 194 6.07 5.05 -17.10
N VAL A 195 5.28 4.01 -16.77
CA VAL A 195 5.02 3.66 -15.38
C VAL A 195 6.30 3.22 -14.70
N ASN A 196 7.15 2.44 -15.37
CA ASN A 196 8.45 2.06 -14.82
C ASN A 196 9.35 3.27 -14.55
N ALA A 197 9.36 4.26 -15.44
CA ALA A 197 10.09 5.52 -15.23
C ALA A 197 9.50 6.40 -14.10
N LEU A 198 8.16 6.44 -13.97
CA LEU A 198 7.46 7.26 -12.97
C LEU A 198 7.33 6.59 -11.60
N ASN A 199 7.48 5.27 -11.53
CA ASN A 199 7.39 4.51 -10.28
C ASN A 199 8.39 5.04 -9.26
N GLU A 200 9.64 5.25 -9.69
CA GLU A 200 10.71 5.78 -8.84
C GLU A 200 10.47 7.23 -8.41
N LEU A 201 9.79 8.03 -9.23
CA LEU A 201 9.69 9.47 -9.05
C LEU A 201 8.49 9.92 -8.20
N ILE A 202 7.32 9.26 -8.35
CA ILE A 202 6.06 9.79 -7.78
C ILE A 202 5.30 8.73 -7.00
N ILE A 203 5.20 7.51 -7.53
CA ILE A 203 4.27 6.50 -7.02
C ILE A 203 4.85 5.84 -5.76
N ALA A 204 6.15 5.54 -5.74
CA ALA A 204 6.79 4.89 -4.61
C ALA A 204 6.69 5.69 -3.31
N GLU A 205 6.82 7.03 -3.37
CA GLU A 205 6.77 7.86 -2.15
C GLU A 205 5.36 7.91 -1.55
N ASP A 206 4.33 8.10 -2.38
CA ASP A 206 2.94 8.13 -1.89
C ASP A 206 2.53 6.75 -1.34
N MET A 207 2.94 5.66 -1.99
CA MET A 207 2.65 4.30 -1.52
C MET A 207 3.34 3.94 -0.21
N LYS A 208 4.60 4.35 -0.03
CA LYS A 208 5.31 4.19 1.26
C LYS A 208 4.57 4.87 2.39
N ARG A 209 4.07 6.08 2.16
CA ARG A 209 3.38 6.88 3.19
C ARG A 209 2.01 6.33 3.59
N LYS A 210 1.29 5.66 2.69
CA LYS A 210 -0.08 5.16 2.95
C LYS A 210 -0.20 4.17 4.12
N LEU A 211 0.85 3.42 4.45
CA LEU A 211 0.88 2.50 5.60
C LEU A 211 1.82 2.95 6.74
N GLN A 212 2.41 4.14 6.63
CA GLN A 212 3.24 4.71 7.72
C GLN A 212 2.42 5.14 8.93
N ASP A 213 1.16 5.56 8.74
CA ASP A 213 0.24 5.91 9.83
C ASP A 213 -0.05 4.68 10.74
N GLY A 214 0.11 3.48 10.17
CA GLY A 214 0.04 2.21 10.89
C GLY A 214 -1.37 1.74 11.24
N ILE A 215 -1.46 0.50 11.69
CA ILE A 215 -2.68 -0.15 12.18
C ILE A 215 -2.53 -0.37 13.68
N LYS A 216 -3.35 0.33 14.47
CA LYS A 216 -3.35 0.18 15.93
C LYS A 216 -4.10 -1.10 16.30
N MET A 217 -3.47 -1.94 17.12
CA MET A 217 -4.10 -3.15 17.64
C MET A 217 -5.15 -2.81 18.71
N PRO A 218 -6.25 -3.57 18.80
CA PRO A 218 -7.27 -3.36 19.81
C PRO A 218 -6.76 -3.86 21.16
N VAL A 219 -6.18 -2.96 21.95
CA VAL A 219 -5.77 -3.22 23.33
C VAL A 219 -6.75 -2.52 24.27
N LEU A 220 -7.32 -3.29 25.20
CA LEU A 220 -8.33 -2.80 26.15
C LEU A 220 -7.72 -2.23 27.43
N LEU A 221 -6.44 -2.50 27.68
CA LEU A 221 -5.75 -2.19 28.92
C LEU A 221 -4.53 -1.32 28.61
N ASP A 222 -4.24 -0.35 29.48
CA ASP A 222 -3.13 0.59 29.36
C ASP A 222 -1.80 -0.07 29.75
N PHE A 223 -1.49 -1.22 29.15
CA PHE A 223 -0.19 -1.84 29.29
C PHE A 223 0.79 -1.22 28.30
N GLU A 224 2.01 -0.96 28.74
CA GLU A 224 3.08 -0.48 27.88
C GLU A 224 3.74 -1.68 27.18
N GLN A 225 3.99 -1.55 25.87
CA GLN A 225 4.74 -2.55 25.12
C GLN A 225 6.22 -2.43 25.47
N ILE A 226 6.86 -3.56 25.76
CA ILE A 226 8.30 -3.61 26.03
C ILE A 226 9.04 -3.82 24.72
N GLY A 227 9.66 -2.75 24.21
CA GLY A 227 10.52 -2.81 23.03
C GLY A 227 9.80 -3.26 21.74
N PRO A 228 10.55 -3.56 20.67
CA PRO A 228 9.99 -3.97 19.40
C PRO A 228 9.36 -5.37 19.50
N GLY A 229 8.15 -5.48 18.98
CA GLY A 229 7.38 -6.72 18.97
C GLY A 229 7.81 -7.68 17.85
N LEU A 230 7.40 -8.93 18.00
CA LEU A 230 7.61 -9.97 16.99
C LEU A 230 6.65 -9.75 15.81
N ILE A 231 7.16 -9.87 14.59
CA ILE A 231 6.36 -9.88 13.37
C ILE A 231 6.69 -11.15 12.59
N ARG A 232 5.67 -11.94 12.24
CA ARG A 232 5.84 -13.10 11.36
C ARG A 232 4.71 -13.20 10.35
N PHE A 233 5.09 -13.39 9.10
CA PHE A 233 4.18 -13.74 8.03
C PHE A 233 4.19 -15.26 7.88
N GLU A 234 3.03 -15.87 8.09
CA GLU A 234 2.79 -17.29 7.90
C GLU A 234 1.72 -17.48 6.83
N ASP A 235 1.55 -18.71 6.35
CA ASP A 235 0.58 -19.01 5.30
C ASP A 235 -0.85 -18.67 5.76
N GLY A 236 -1.41 -17.63 5.16
CA GLY A 236 -2.76 -17.11 5.43
C GLY A 236 -2.91 -16.23 6.67
N MET A 237 -1.83 -15.93 7.40
CA MET A 237 -1.89 -15.16 8.65
C MET A 237 -0.67 -14.27 8.90
N LEU A 238 -0.91 -13.08 9.44
CA LEU A 238 0.08 -12.23 10.10
C LEU A 238 0.02 -12.47 11.61
N LEU A 239 1.18 -12.78 12.19
CA LEU A 239 1.36 -12.94 13.63
C LEU A 239 2.14 -11.74 14.18
N LEU A 240 1.55 -11.05 15.14
CA LEU A 240 2.20 -9.98 15.89
C LEU A 240 2.33 -10.43 17.34
N GLY A 241 3.53 -10.40 17.91
CA GLY A 241 3.78 -10.72 19.31
C GLY A 241 4.28 -9.50 20.06
N ALA A 242 3.80 -9.32 21.29
CA ALA A 242 4.26 -8.23 22.16
C ALA A 242 4.50 -8.77 23.58
N ASP A 243 5.60 -8.32 24.18
CA ASP A 243 5.77 -8.34 25.62
C ASP A 243 5.25 -7.03 26.19
N PHE A 244 4.66 -7.09 27.38
CA PHE A 244 4.06 -5.93 28.00
C PHE A 244 4.35 -5.90 29.49
N CYS A 245 4.38 -4.70 30.04
CA CYS A 245 4.59 -4.46 31.46
C CYS A 245 3.44 -3.62 32.03
N PHE A 246 3.39 -3.59 33.35
CA PHE A 246 2.41 -2.81 34.09
C PHE A 246 3.13 -2.02 35.19
N GLU A 247 2.90 -0.71 35.22
CA GLU A 247 3.39 0.23 36.24
C GLU A 247 4.92 0.09 36.51
N GLU A 248 5.34 -0.02 37.77
CA GLU A 248 6.75 -0.01 38.19
C GLU A 248 7.61 -1.13 37.59
N ASN A 249 6.99 -2.16 37.02
CA ASN A 249 7.71 -3.27 36.38
C ASN A 249 8.32 -2.88 35.03
N CYS A 250 7.79 -1.85 34.35
CA CYS A 250 8.33 -1.35 33.08
C CYS A 250 9.76 -0.82 33.24
N ILE A 251 9.98 0.01 34.28
CA ILE A 251 11.30 0.63 34.57
C ILE A 251 12.36 -0.44 34.90
N LYS A 252 11.95 -1.52 35.58
CA LYS A 252 12.86 -2.62 35.94
C LYS A 252 13.24 -3.47 34.72
N GLN A 253 12.27 -3.76 33.85
CA GLN A 253 12.51 -4.56 32.65
C GLN A 253 13.28 -3.80 31.57
N GLU A 254 13.01 -2.52 31.38
CA GLU A 254 13.75 -1.66 30.44
C GLU A 254 15.24 -1.55 30.84
N LYS A 255 15.52 -1.32 32.14
CA LYS A 255 16.89 -1.34 32.67
C LYS A 255 17.57 -2.70 32.52
N SER A 256 16.83 -3.80 32.72
CA SER A 256 17.39 -5.15 32.56
C SER A 256 17.71 -5.45 31.10
N LEU A 257 16.87 -5.01 30.16
CA LEU A 257 17.11 -5.13 28.72
C LEU A 257 18.31 -4.29 28.26
N LEU A 258 18.43 -3.06 28.76
CA LEU A 258 19.58 -2.20 28.50
C LEU A 258 20.88 -2.81 29.04
N MET A 259 20.88 -3.33 30.27
CA MET A 259 22.05 -4.03 30.83
C MET A 259 22.41 -5.30 30.06
N LEU A 260 21.43 -6.04 29.55
CA LEU A 260 21.67 -7.22 28.69
C LEU A 260 22.26 -6.82 27.33
N ALA A 261 21.76 -5.75 26.71
CA ALA A 261 22.28 -5.22 25.44
C ALA A 261 23.72 -4.71 25.59
N GLU A 262 24.04 -4.01 26.68
CA GLU A 262 25.39 -3.56 27.01
C GLU A 262 26.35 -4.75 27.25
N SER A 263 25.88 -5.81 27.93
CA SER A 263 26.68 -7.02 28.15
C SER A 263 26.97 -7.82 26.87
N GLN A 264 26.05 -7.78 25.89
CA GLN A 264 26.27 -8.40 24.58
C GLN A 264 27.25 -7.60 23.72
N GLN A 265 27.18 -6.26 23.77
CA GLN A 265 28.14 -5.40 23.07
C GLN A 265 29.57 -5.51 23.64
N SER A 266 29.73 -5.75 24.95
CA SER A 266 31.06 -6.00 25.52
C SER A 266 31.65 -7.35 25.07
N LEU A 267 30.82 -8.38 24.90
CA LEU A 267 31.28 -9.71 24.44
C LEU A 267 31.71 -9.70 22.97
N ASP A 268 31.02 -8.94 22.11
CA ASP A 268 31.39 -8.81 20.69
C ASP A 268 32.65 -7.93 20.47
N MET A 269 32.95 -7.00 21.39
CA MET A 269 34.21 -6.23 21.34
C MET A 269 35.42 -7.04 21.84
N ASP A 270 35.24 -7.94 22.82
CA ASP A 270 36.32 -8.81 23.30
C ASP A 270 36.73 -9.90 22.30
N ALA A 271 35.82 -10.33 21.43
CA ALA A 271 36.11 -11.31 20.37
C ALA A 271 36.99 -10.73 19.23
N ASN A 272 36.89 -9.42 18.96
CA ASN A 272 37.68 -8.76 17.91
C ASN A 272 39.07 -8.30 18.37
N TYR A 273 39.39 -8.39 19.67
CA TYR A 273 40.68 -7.92 20.19
C TYR A 273 41.81 -8.96 20.09
N TYR A 274 41.50 -10.26 19.92
CA TYR A 274 42.50 -11.33 19.92
C TYR A 274 42.94 -11.83 18.53
N ASP A 275 42.48 -11.24 17.42
CA ASP A 275 42.78 -11.75 16.07
C ASP A 275 43.78 -10.90 15.26
N ILE A 276 44.62 -10.12 15.94
CA ILE A 276 45.77 -9.44 15.31
C ILE A 276 47.02 -9.67 16.17
N SER A 277 47.62 -10.86 16.07
CA SER A 277 49.07 -11.07 16.13
C SER A 277 49.44 -12.56 16.10
N THR A 278 49.66 -13.13 14.92
CA THR A 278 50.95 -13.70 14.44
C THR A 278 50.79 -14.37 13.09
#